data_AF-A0A6G4HWU8-F1
#
_entry.id   AF-A0A6G4HWU8-F1
#
_cell.length_a   1.000
_cell.length_b   1.000
_cell.length_c   1.000
_cell.angle_alpha   90.00
_cell.angle_beta   90.00
_cell.angle_gamma   90.00
#
_symmetry.space_group_name_H-M   'P 1'
#
loop_
_entity.id
_entity.type
_entity.pdbx_description
1 polymer ?
#
loop_
_entity_poly.entity_id
_entity_poly.type
_entity_poly.pdbx_seq_one_letter_code
_entity_poly.pdbx_strand_id
1 'polypeptide(L)'
;MTKWSNDLTDNLKQENFTSSKYHTGRKQYIPYVAFDNHISSSSYDGFQIQNPTNLEWLKIDFINPVNPSKMTIQGNDISYLPKKIKISMSNNDTDYIEIDVIYNIKNDNKVNEYIYKAPTKKYRFLKIEFLQLYSIDWLAINQIQFFEAINVTKYLINQNKNYYSTKSNFINLGQPTDNIQLENWYNKYGADDVNIITQNLNNKEFPMTKNDNGIWKTDFELDINEVIDSIELIDTDEDNKSIKCNCDDYKILDLCDDQFKLTMCKSK
;
A
#
# COMPACT_ATOMS: atom_id res chain seq x y z
N MET A 1 2.61 -9.08 8.01
CA MET A 1 2.53 -7.61 7.99
C MET A 1 2.64 -7.16 9.44
N THR A 2 3.71 -6.46 9.81
CA THR A 2 3.87 -5.93 11.17
C THR A 2 2.84 -4.81 11.36
N LYS A 3 1.97 -4.95 12.36
CA LYS A 3 0.93 -3.98 12.71
C LYS A 3 1.47 -3.10 13.85
N TRP A 4 1.42 -1.78 13.70
CA TRP A 4 1.67 -0.85 14.80
C TRP A 4 0.36 -0.26 15.28
N SER A 5 -0.17 -0.90 16.32
CA SER A 5 -1.31 -0.48 17.14
C SER A 5 -1.10 -1.11 18.52
N ASN A 6 -1.13 -0.35 19.61
CA ASN A 6 -0.88 -0.91 20.94
C ASN A 6 -2.06 -1.80 21.38
N ASP A 7 -1.98 -3.12 21.26
CA ASP A 7 -2.79 -3.95 22.16
C ASP A 7 -2.19 -3.88 23.57
N LEU A 8 -3.04 -3.90 24.61
CA LEU A 8 -2.61 -3.83 26.03
C LEU A 8 -1.59 -4.93 26.43
N THR A 9 -1.37 -5.93 25.58
CA THR A 9 -0.44 -7.05 25.73
C THR A 9 0.85 -6.93 24.92
N ASP A 10 1.00 -5.92 24.05
CA ASP A 10 2.16 -5.79 23.16
C ASP A 10 3.29 -4.93 23.72
N ASN A 11 4.52 -5.26 23.34
CA ASN A 11 5.77 -4.56 23.71
C ASN A 11 5.85 -3.07 23.23
N LEU A 12 4.75 -2.48 22.77
CA LEU A 12 4.63 -1.13 22.21
C LEU A 12 4.50 0.00 23.26
N LYS A 13 4.48 -0.33 24.57
CA LYS A 13 4.65 0.67 25.66
C LYS A 13 5.98 1.47 25.63
N GLN A 14 6.80 1.29 24.61
CA GLN A 14 8.11 1.93 24.45
C GLN A 14 8.12 3.06 23.40
N GLU A 15 7.10 3.19 22.54
CA GLU A 15 7.04 4.27 21.53
C GLU A 15 6.54 5.58 22.14
N ASN A 16 7.07 6.72 21.68
CA ASN A 16 6.63 8.02 22.18
C ASN A 16 5.65 8.67 21.20
N PHE A 17 4.45 8.98 21.71
CA PHE A 17 3.38 9.64 20.97
C PHE A 17 3.25 11.09 21.42
N THR A 18 3.28 12.02 20.47
CA THR A 18 3.21 13.46 20.76
C THR A 18 2.28 14.16 19.77
N SER A 19 1.79 15.33 20.14
CA SER A 19 0.94 16.17 19.30
C SER A 19 1.28 17.64 19.48
N SER A 20 0.85 18.48 18.55
CA SER A 20 0.86 19.93 18.73
C SER A 20 0.00 20.40 19.91
N LYS A 21 -1.15 19.75 20.12
CA LYS A 21 -2.19 20.13 21.08
C LYS A 21 -3.09 18.94 21.37
N TYR A 22 -3.70 18.91 22.55
CA TYR A 22 -4.80 18.00 22.89
C TYR A 22 -5.76 18.68 23.87
N HIS A 23 -7.00 18.22 23.95
CA HIS A 23 -8.00 18.73 24.88
C HIS A 23 -7.78 18.18 26.30
N THR A 24 -7.75 19.05 27.31
CA THR A 24 -7.52 18.69 28.73
C THR A 24 -8.83 18.57 29.51
N GLY A 25 -9.82 17.87 28.94
CA GLY A 25 -11.14 17.65 29.55
C GLY A 25 -11.15 16.56 30.63
N ARG A 26 -12.36 16.06 30.96
CA ARG A 26 -12.55 15.03 32.02
C ARG A 26 -11.90 13.67 31.73
N LYS A 27 -11.51 13.38 30.47
CA LYS A 27 -10.84 12.15 30.04
C LYS A 27 -9.45 12.47 29.47
N GLN A 28 -8.59 11.46 29.39
CA GLN A 28 -7.25 11.58 28.82
C GLN A 28 -7.30 11.54 27.28
N TYR A 29 -7.59 12.67 26.63
CA TYR A 29 -7.60 12.81 25.16
C TYR A 29 -6.19 12.95 24.54
N ILE A 30 -5.19 12.33 25.18
CA ILE A 30 -3.78 12.47 24.86
C ILE A 30 -3.42 11.77 23.54
N PRO A 31 -2.28 12.08 22.91
CA PRO A 31 -1.87 11.48 21.63
C PRO A 31 -1.90 9.95 21.62
N TYR A 32 -1.50 9.34 22.73
CA TYR A 32 -1.43 7.89 22.89
C TYR A 32 -2.76 7.18 22.60
N VAL A 33 -3.90 7.78 22.97
CA VAL A 33 -5.21 7.11 22.82
C VAL A 33 -5.69 7.04 21.36
N ALA A 34 -5.01 7.68 20.41
CA ALA A 34 -5.23 7.39 18.99
C ALA A 34 -4.57 6.06 18.57
N PHE A 35 -3.64 5.53 19.36
CA PHE A 35 -2.80 4.37 18.99
C PHE A 35 -2.96 3.20 19.96
N ASP A 36 -3.89 3.27 20.91
CA ASP A 36 -4.03 2.33 22.03
C ASP A 36 -4.84 1.05 21.71
N ASN A 37 -5.12 0.83 20.42
CA ASN A 37 -5.95 -0.23 19.86
C ASN A 37 -7.33 -0.40 20.55
N HIS A 38 -7.78 0.58 21.33
CA HIS A 38 -9.03 0.51 22.07
C HIS A 38 -10.15 1.22 21.31
N ILE A 39 -10.96 0.43 20.61
CA ILE A 39 -12.12 0.95 19.88
C ILE A 39 -13.31 1.03 20.84
N SER A 40 -13.58 2.22 21.35
CA SER A 40 -14.83 2.49 22.07
C SER A 40 -15.77 3.34 21.23
N SER A 41 -17.06 3.02 21.30
CA SER A 41 -18.15 3.73 20.63
C SER A 41 -18.71 4.83 21.52
N SER A 42 -17.86 5.72 22.03
CA SER A 42 -18.35 6.94 22.69
C SER A 42 -17.72 8.16 22.06
N SER A 43 -18.48 9.27 22.01
CA SER A 43 -18.00 10.57 21.54
C SER A 43 -16.83 11.13 22.35
N TYR A 44 -16.52 10.52 23.49
CA TYR A 44 -15.49 10.94 24.43
C TYR A 44 -14.25 10.06 24.40
N ASP A 45 -14.09 9.20 23.40
CA ASP A 45 -12.89 8.38 23.26
C ASP A 45 -12.01 8.87 22.10
N GLY A 46 -10.76 8.41 22.13
CA GLY A 46 -9.73 8.80 21.18
C GLY A 46 -9.00 10.10 21.51
N PHE A 47 -8.03 10.42 20.66
CA PHE A 47 -7.32 11.67 20.66
C PHE A 47 -8.25 12.79 20.20
N GLN A 48 -8.28 13.91 20.93
CA GLN A 48 -9.15 15.03 20.61
C GLN A 48 -8.46 16.38 20.74
N ILE A 49 -8.77 17.28 19.81
CA ILE A 49 -8.39 18.68 19.85
C ILE A 49 -9.66 19.53 19.78
N GLN A 50 -9.80 20.46 20.73
CA GLN A 50 -10.83 21.49 20.67
C GLN A 50 -10.31 22.72 19.92
N ASN A 51 -11.13 23.31 19.06
CA ASN A 51 -10.78 24.42 18.18
C ASN A 51 -9.48 24.16 17.41
N PRO A 52 -9.43 23.10 16.58
CA PRO A 52 -8.24 22.79 15.78
C PRO A 52 -8.08 23.78 14.62
N THR A 53 -6.83 24.05 14.26
CA THR A 53 -6.45 24.74 13.01
C THR A 53 -5.79 23.78 12.02
N ASN A 54 -5.30 24.30 10.90
CA ASN A 54 -4.58 23.52 9.89
C ASN A 54 -3.05 23.43 10.16
N LEU A 55 -2.63 23.74 11.38
CA LEU A 55 -1.23 23.68 11.84
C LEU A 55 -0.98 22.51 12.79
N GLU A 56 -2.02 21.77 13.12
CA GLU A 56 -2.02 20.73 14.12
C GLU A 56 -1.45 19.43 13.57
N TRP A 57 -0.79 18.69 14.44
CA TRP A 57 -0.11 17.47 14.05
C TRP A 57 -0.12 16.43 15.16
N LEU A 58 0.05 15.18 14.74
CA LEU A 58 0.25 14.00 15.58
C LEU A 58 1.54 13.30 15.12
N LYS A 59 2.37 12.83 16.05
CA LYS A 59 3.69 12.27 15.76
C LYS A 59 3.97 11.02 16.57
N ILE A 60 4.67 10.07 15.95
CA ILE A 60 5.23 8.87 16.56
C ILE A 60 6.77 8.94 16.45
N ASP A 61 7.45 8.66 17.56
CA ASP A 61 8.88 8.32 17.61
C ASP A 61 9.02 6.81 17.83
N PHE A 62 9.43 6.11 16.79
CA PHE A 62 9.65 4.67 16.79
C PHE A 62 10.99 4.34 17.43
N ILE A 63 11.02 3.36 18.34
CA ILE A 63 12.27 2.90 18.97
C ILE A 63 13.24 2.36 17.93
N ASN A 64 12.71 1.63 16.95
CA ASN A 64 13.44 1.10 15.81
C ASN A 64 12.92 1.79 14.54
N PRO A 65 13.78 2.28 13.64
CA PRO A 65 13.33 2.86 12.38
C PRO A 65 12.45 1.90 11.55
N VAL A 66 11.40 2.43 10.93
CA VAL A 66 10.38 1.69 10.16
C VAL A 66 10.06 2.39 8.83
N ASN A 67 9.46 1.67 7.88
CA ASN A 67 9.03 2.21 6.59
C ASN A 67 7.55 1.86 6.31
N PRO A 68 6.60 2.48 7.02
CA PRO A 68 5.19 2.13 6.84
C PRO A 68 4.69 2.65 5.47
N SER A 69 3.80 1.90 4.82
CA SER A 69 3.20 2.25 3.51
C SER A 69 1.68 2.19 3.50
N LYS A 70 1.07 1.90 4.64
CA LYS A 70 -0.38 1.83 4.81
C LYS A 70 -0.77 2.36 6.18
N MET A 71 -1.91 3.03 6.23
CA MET A 71 -2.51 3.56 7.44
C MET A 71 -3.99 3.22 7.48
N THR A 72 -4.51 2.94 8.66
CA THR A 72 -5.93 3.03 8.94
C THR A 72 -6.22 4.21 9.86
N ILE A 73 -7.39 4.84 9.70
CA ILE A 73 -7.87 5.92 10.56
C ILE A 73 -9.38 5.77 10.77
N GLN A 74 -9.83 5.99 12.00
CA GLN A 74 -11.23 5.83 12.40
C GLN A 74 -11.63 6.95 13.36
N GLY A 75 -12.81 7.55 13.13
CA GLY A 75 -13.43 8.51 14.04
C GLY A 75 -14.17 7.82 15.19
N ASN A 76 -14.61 8.60 16.18
CA ASN A 76 -15.57 8.09 17.18
C ASN A 76 -17.01 8.27 16.67
N ASP A 77 -18.01 7.95 17.48
CA ASP A 77 -19.44 8.02 17.11
C ASP A 77 -19.90 9.38 16.56
N ILE A 78 -19.25 10.46 17.00
CA ILE A 78 -19.45 11.80 16.41
C ILE A 78 -18.14 12.17 15.72
N SER A 79 -17.99 11.68 14.50
CA SER A 79 -16.73 11.77 13.78
C SER A 79 -16.40 13.21 13.40
N TYR A 80 -15.21 13.64 13.80
CA TYR A 80 -14.60 14.90 13.41
C TYR A 80 -13.17 14.64 12.90
N LEU A 81 -13.06 13.73 11.94
CA LEU A 81 -11.78 13.37 11.34
C LEU A 81 -11.20 14.56 10.54
N PRO A 82 -9.88 14.58 10.29
CA PRO A 82 -9.32 15.45 9.27
C PRO A 82 -9.85 15.06 7.88
N LYS A 83 -10.04 16.03 7.00
CA LYS A 83 -10.42 15.82 5.58
C LYS A 83 -9.19 15.57 4.70
N LYS A 84 -8.07 16.20 5.04
CA LYS A 84 -6.79 16.10 4.32
C LYS A 84 -5.65 16.05 5.31
N ILE A 85 -4.73 15.11 5.13
CA ILE A 85 -3.52 15.00 5.95
C ILE A 85 -2.27 14.88 5.09
N LYS A 86 -1.13 15.28 5.63
CA LYS A 86 0.18 15.01 5.05
C LYS A 86 0.96 14.08 5.98
N ILE A 87 1.57 13.06 5.40
CA ILE A 87 2.47 12.14 6.08
C ILE A 87 3.89 12.55 5.76
N SER A 88 4.64 12.90 6.80
CA SER A 88 6.04 13.29 6.71
C SER A 88 6.88 12.39 7.61
N MET A 89 8.13 12.07 7.23
CA MET A 89 9.02 11.23 8.01
C MET A 89 10.41 11.84 8.19
N SER A 90 11.08 11.50 9.29
CA SER A 90 12.41 12.02 9.63
C SER A 90 13.28 10.99 10.38
N ASN A 91 14.59 11.17 10.33
CA ASN A 91 15.56 10.41 11.13
C ASN A 91 16.01 11.15 12.39
N ASN A 92 15.82 12.48 12.44
CA ASN A 92 16.38 13.35 13.48
C ASN A 92 15.34 14.32 14.08
N ASP A 93 14.06 14.14 13.77
CA ASP A 93 12.94 15.00 14.22
C ASP A 93 13.05 16.47 13.82
N THR A 94 13.92 16.79 12.85
CA THR A 94 14.14 18.16 12.35
C THR A 94 13.91 18.21 10.84
N ASP A 95 14.61 17.35 10.10
CA ASP A 95 14.55 17.29 8.65
C ASP A 95 13.46 16.30 8.23
N TYR A 96 12.25 16.81 8.06
CA TYR A 96 11.10 16.03 7.60
C TYR A 96 11.04 16.04 6.08
N ILE A 97 10.90 14.85 5.49
CA ILE A 97 10.53 14.71 4.09
C ILE A 97 9.05 14.40 3.98
N GLU A 98 8.39 14.96 2.98
CA GLU A 98 7.02 14.57 2.63
C GLU A 98 7.05 13.18 1.98
N ILE A 99 6.24 12.26 2.52
CA ILE A 99 6.03 10.93 1.95
C ILE A 99 4.82 10.95 1.03
N ASP A 100 3.69 11.45 1.54
CA ASP A 100 2.44 11.51 0.79
C ASP A 100 1.44 12.50 1.40
N VAL A 101 0.40 12.83 0.63
CA VAL A 101 -0.74 13.64 1.04
C VAL A 101 -2.03 12.88 0.76
N ILE A 102 -2.75 12.54 1.82
CA ILE A 102 -4.03 11.82 1.72
C ILE A 102 -5.18 12.81 1.70
N TYR A 103 -6.05 12.66 0.70
CA TYR A 103 -7.21 13.52 0.45
C TYR A 103 -8.52 12.78 0.75
N ASN A 104 -9.58 13.56 0.96
CA ASN A 104 -10.96 13.08 1.05
C ASN A 104 -11.17 11.94 2.06
N ILE A 105 -10.55 12.07 3.24
CA ILE A 105 -10.77 11.12 4.33
C ILE A 105 -12.25 11.12 4.69
N LYS A 106 -12.90 9.95 4.76
CA LYS A 106 -14.33 9.90 5.08
C LYS A 106 -14.53 10.25 6.54
N ASN A 107 -15.48 11.14 6.82
CA ASN A 107 -15.81 11.53 8.17
C ASN A 107 -16.84 10.58 8.79
N ASP A 108 -16.39 9.37 9.14
CA ASP A 108 -17.24 8.37 9.78
C ASP A 108 -16.50 7.61 10.91
N ASN A 109 -17.28 6.81 11.64
CA ASN A 109 -16.81 5.98 12.73
C ASN A 109 -16.36 4.59 12.25
N LYS A 110 -16.18 4.40 10.94
CA LYS A 110 -15.68 3.15 10.35
C LYS A 110 -14.18 3.27 10.10
N VAL A 111 -13.54 2.12 9.97
CA VAL A 111 -12.13 2.06 9.62
C VAL A 111 -11.97 2.51 8.16
N ASN A 112 -11.26 3.61 7.96
CA ASN A 112 -10.83 4.07 6.65
C ASN A 112 -9.40 3.60 6.42
N GLU A 113 -9.12 3.04 5.25
CA GLU A 113 -7.83 2.48 4.88
C GLU A 113 -7.21 3.28 3.74
N TYR A 114 -5.92 3.58 3.86
CA TYR A 114 -5.15 4.31 2.86
C TYR A 114 -3.79 3.65 2.66
N ILE A 115 -3.50 3.28 1.42
CA ILE A 115 -2.15 2.95 0.97
C ILE A 115 -1.52 4.25 0.49
N TYR A 116 -0.34 4.57 1.00
CA TYR A 116 0.41 5.75 0.60
C TYR A 116 1.79 5.35 0.09
N LYS A 117 2.47 6.28 -0.59
CA LYS A 117 3.77 6.01 -1.21
C LYS A 117 4.74 5.32 -0.25
N ALA A 118 5.30 4.19 -0.68
CA ALA A 118 6.27 3.44 0.12
C ALA A 118 7.53 4.30 0.38
N PRO A 119 7.97 4.44 1.64
CA PRO A 119 9.23 5.11 1.94
C PRO A 119 10.41 4.26 1.46
N THR A 120 11.34 4.89 0.74
CA THR A 120 12.52 4.21 0.14
C THR A 120 13.56 3.72 1.17
N LYS A 121 13.37 4.07 2.44
CA LYS A 121 14.20 3.66 3.58
C LYS A 121 13.39 3.71 4.87
N LYS A 122 13.99 3.19 5.96
CA LYS A 122 13.41 3.23 7.31
C LYS A 122 13.66 4.58 7.98
N TYR A 123 12.66 5.04 8.75
CA TYR A 123 12.61 6.30 9.46
C TYR A 123 12.25 6.11 10.93
N ARG A 124 12.81 6.96 11.79
CA ARG A 124 12.56 6.94 13.22
C ARG A 124 11.29 7.72 13.61
N PHE A 125 10.98 8.79 12.89
CA PHE A 125 9.85 9.66 13.21
C PHE A 125 8.85 9.67 12.06
N LEU A 126 7.56 9.59 12.40
CA LEU A 126 6.44 9.81 11.49
C LEU A 126 5.56 10.91 12.07
N LYS A 127 5.25 11.91 11.24
CA LYS A 127 4.38 13.05 11.58
C LYS A 127 3.21 13.11 10.61
N ILE A 128 2.01 13.24 11.17
CA ILE A 128 0.76 13.48 10.46
C ILE A 128 0.39 14.95 10.69
N GLU A 129 0.34 15.75 9.64
CA GLU A 129 -0.10 17.15 9.67
C GLU A 129 -1.54 17.23 9.16
N PHE A 130 -2.44 17.87 9.93
CA PHE A 130 -3.85 18.01 9.58
C PHE A 130 -4.05 19.25 8.71
N LEU A 131 -4.09 19.07 7.39
CA LEU A 131 -4.10 20.18 6.43
C LEU A 131 -5.49 20.77 6.18
N GLN A 132 -6.54 19.97 6.34
CA GLN A 132 -7.93 20.40 6.19
C GLN A 132 -8.82 19.58 7.11
N LEU A 133 -9.84 20.23 7.69
CA LEU A 133 -10.73 19.64 8.70
C LEU A 133 -12.19 19.72 8.26
N TYR A 134 -13.02 18.80 8.77
CA TYR A 134 -14.47 18.88 8.61
C TYR A 134 -15.14 19.83 9.62
N SER A 135 -14.51 20.06 10.77
CA SER A 135 -15.04 20.86 11.86
C SER A 135 -13.98 21.84 12.37
N ILE A 136 -14.46 23.02 12.78
CA ILE A 136 -13.64 24.04 13.46
C ILE A 136 -13.74 23.94 14.98
N ASP A 137 -14.67 23.15 15.51
CA ASP A 137 -14.91 23.02 16.95
C ASP A 137 -14.10 21.86 17.54
N TRP A 138 -14.01 20.76 16.78
CA TRP A 138 -13.41 19.51 17.25
C TRP A 138 -12.64 18.82 16.12
N LEU A 139 -11.53 18.19 16.49
CA LEU A 139 -10.92 17.08 15.77
C LEU A 139 -10.93 15.89 16.71
N ALA A 140 -11.38 14.73 16.23
CA ALA A 140 -11.46 13.52 17.03
C ALA A 140 -11.04 12.29 16.23
N ILE A 141 -10.03 11.58 16.73
CA ILE A 141 -9.48 10.38 16.12
C ILE A 141 -9.51 9.26 17.16
N ASN A 142 -10.36 8.26 16.93
CA ASN A 142 -10.51 7.13 17.84
C ASN A 142 -9.36 6.15 17.70
N GLN A 143 -8.97 5.85 16.46
CA GLN A 143 -7.89 4.91 16.18
C GLN A 143 -7.13 5.30 14.92
N ILE A 144 -5.81 5.15 14.97
CA ILE A 144 -4.88 5.12 13.85
C ILE A 144 -4.00 3.88 14.00
N GLN A 145 -3.74 3.20 12.88
CA GLN A 145 -2.77 2.11 12.82
C GLN A 145 -1.87 2.31 11.62
N PHE A 146 -0.59 1.98 11.77
CA PHE A 146 0.36 1.96 10.67
C PHE A 146 0.79 0.52 10.38
N PHE A 147 1.05 0.24 9.11
CA PHE A 147 1.48 -1.07 8.66
C PHE A 147 2.77 -0.94 7.87
N GLU A 148 3.73 -1.83 8.16
CA GLU A 148 5.03 -1.86 7.46
C GLU A 148 4.81 -1.98 5.97
N ALA A 149 5.75 -1.45 5.19
CA ALA A 149 5.76 -1.61 3.74
C ALA A 149 5.35 -3.03 3.37
N ILE A 150 4.28 -3.12 2.57
CA ILE A 150 3.99 -4.36 1.87
C ILE A 150 5.09 -4.43 0.81
N ASN A 151 6.24 -5.00 1.16
CA ASN A 151 7.28 -5.33 0.21
C ASN A 151 6.72 -6.44 -0.67
N VAL A 152 5.94 -6.06 -1.68
CA VAL A 152 5.44 -6.98 -2.68
C VAL A 152 6.69 -7.46 -3.42
N THR A 153 7.04 -8.71 -3.17
CA THR A 153 8.13 -9.34 -3.89
C THR A 153 7.56 -9.82 -5.20
N LYS A 154 8.04 -9.25 -6.28
CA LYS A 154 7.66 -9.62 -7.64
C LYS A 154 8.64 -10.67 -8.14
N TYR A 155 8.13 -11.71 -8.78
CA TYR A 155 8.95 -12.79 -9.31
C TYR A 155 8.91 -12.83 -10.84
N LEU A 156 10.05 -13.10 -11.47
CA LEU A 156 10.15 -13.42 -12.89
C LEU A 156 10.95 -14.70 -13.06
N ILE A 157 10.76 -15.41 -14.17
CA ILE A 157 11.58 -16.57 -14.51
C ILE A 157 12.70 -16.11 -15.44
N ASN A 158 13.93 -16.56 -15.20
CA ASN A 158 15.05 -16.38 -16.10
C ASN A 158 15.52 -17.75 -16.60
N GLN A 159 15.44 -17.98 -17.91
CA GLN A 159 15.99 -19.16 -18.56
C GLN A 159 16.67 -18.74 -19.87
N ASN A 160 17.82 -19.34 -20.15
CA ASN A 160 18.62 -19.03 -21.33
C ASN A 160 18.88 -17.52 -21.53
N LYS A 161 19.09 -16.79 -20.42
CA LYS A 161 19.30 -15.33 -20.33
C LYS A 161 18.08 -14.47 -20.64
N ASN A 162 16.96 -15.04 -21.04
CA ASN A 162 15.71 -14.30 -21.25
C ASN A 162 14.86 -14.33 -19.97
N TYR A 163 14.17 -13.22 -19.71
CA TYR A 163 13.17 -13.14 -18.65
C TYR A 163 11.79 -13.48 -19.19
N TYR A 164 10.99 -14.12 -18.35
CA TYR A 164 9.63 -14.55 -18.63
C TYR A 164 8.70 -14.04 -17.54
N SER A 165 7.54 -13.55 -17.96
CA SER A 165 6.47 -13.07 -17.10
C SER A 165 5.90 -14.23 -16.27
N THR A 166 5.69 -14.01 -14.97
CA THR A 166 4.95 -14.97 -14.13
C THR A 166 3.50 -14.54 -13.95
N LYS A 167 3.19 -13.23 -14.03
CA LYS A 167 1.82 -12.70 -13.98
C LYS A 167 1.05 -12.97 -15.27
N SER A 168 1.74 -12.91 -16.40
CA SER A 168 1.18 -13.18 -17.74
C SER A 168 1.47 -14.59 -18.19
N ASN A 169 1.69 -15.49 -17.25
CA ASN A 169 1.80 -16.92 -17.48
C ASN A 169 2.78 -17.32 -18.59
N PHE A 170 4.04 -16.94 -18.39
CA PHE A 170 5.20 -17.37 -19.19
C PHE A 170 5.44 -16.66 -20.53
N ILE A 171 4.96 -15.43 -20.69
CA ILE A 171 5.34 -14.60 -21.84
C ILE A 171 6.83 -14.25 -21.79
N ASN A 172 7.54 -14.44 -22.91
CA ASN A 172 8.94 -14.05 -23.06
C ASN A 172 9.08 -12.52 -23.17
N LEU A 173 9.81 -11.93 -22.21
CA LEU A 173 10.12 -10.51 -22.13
C LEU A 173 11.44 -10.16 -22.85
N GLY A 174 12.29 -11.17 -23.07
CA GLY A 174 13.61 -11.03 -23.66
C GLY A 174 14.70 -10.68 -22.65
N GLN A 175 15.75 -10.01 -23.12
CA GLN A 175 16.88 -9.57 -22.28
C GLN A 175 16.73 -8.09 -21.95
N PRO A 176 16.84 -7.68 -20.68
CA PRO A 176 16.75 -6.28 -20.33
C PRO A 176 18.01 -5.54 -20.83
N THR A 177 17.84 -4.33 -21.34
CA THR A 177 18.94 -3.44 -21.74
C THR A 177 19.65 -2.84 -20.54
N ASP A 178 18.94 -2.66 -19.43
CA ASP A 178 19.44 -2.10 -18.18
C ASP A 178 18.59 -2.53 -16.97
N ASN A 179 19.05 -2.14 -15.77
CA ASN A 179 18.36 -2.47 -14.52
C ASN A 179 17.02 -1.75 -14.35
N ILE A 180 16.81 -0.60 -15.00
CA ILE A 180 15.56 0.17 -14.91
C ILE A 180 14.46 -0.57 -15.68
N GLN A 181 14.77 -1.06 -16.88
CA GLN A 181 13.86 -1.88 -17.65
C GLN A 181 13.50 -3.17 -16.90
N LEU A 182 14.50 -3.82 -16.29
CA LEU A 182 14.27 -5.03 -15.51
C LEU A 182 13.35 -4.77 -14.30
N GLU A 183 13.56 -3.68 -13.56
CA GLU A 183 12.70 -3.28 -12.44
C GLU A 183 11.26 -3.01 -12.91
N ASN A 184 11.08 -2.32 -14.03
CA ASN A 184 9.77 -2.10 -14.64
C ASN A 184 9.09 -3.41 -15.04
N TRP A 185 9.84 -4.40 -15.54
CA TRP A 185 9.31 -5.72 -15.86
C TRP A 185 8.83 -6.47 -14.63
N TYR A 186 9.57 -6.43 -13.53
CA TYR A 186 9.11 -7.03 -12.28
C TYR A 186 7.79 -6.41 -11.81
N ASN A 187 7.67 -5.08 -11.86
CA ASN A 187 6.47 -4.39 -11.41
C ASN A 187 5.26 -4.70 -12.30
N LYS A 188 5.44 -4.78 -13.62
CA LYS A 188 4.35 -4.96 -14.57
C LYS A 188 3.98 -6.44 -14.82
N TYR A 189 4.98 -7.30 -14.91
CA TYR A 189 4.88 -8.68 -15.38
C TYR A 189 5.20 -9.73 -14.30
N GLY A 190 5.64 -9.30 -13.12
CA GLY A 190 5.91 -10.19 -12.00
C GLY A 190 4.65 -10.50 -11.18
N ALA A 191 4.51 -11.76 -10.78
CA ALA A 191 3.52 -12.22 -9.81
C ALA A 191 4.02 -11.99 -8.38
N ASP A 192 3.08 -11.84 -7.46
CA ASP A 192 3.34 -11.59 -6.03
C ASP A 192 3.57 -12.88 -5.25
N ASP A 193 3.02 -13.98 -5.76
CA ASP A 193 3.11 -15.31 -5.17
C ASP A 193 3.86 -16.25 -6.13
N VAL A 194 4.95 -16.82 -5.64
CA VAL A 194 5.72 -17.84 -6.35
C VAL A 194 4.89 -19.08 -6.66
N ASN A 195 3.86 -19.40 -5.88
CA ASN A 195 3.05 -20.60 -6.06
C ASN A 195 2.40 -20.67 -7.44
N ILE A 196 2.18 -19.51 -8.10
CA ILE A 196 1.63 -19.42 -9.46
C ILE A 196 2.38 -20.34 -10.44
N ILE A 197 3.67 -20.59 -10.22
CA ILE A 197 4.46 -21.43 -11.13
C ILE A 197 4.01 -22.90 -11.12
N THR A 198 3.45 -23.36 -10.00
CA THR A 198 3.02 -24.76 -9.79
C THR A 198 1.51 -24.95 -9.88
N GLN A 199 0.75 -23.85 -9.91
CA GLN A 199 -0.72 -23.88 -9.99
C GLN A 199 -1.18 -24.34 -11.37
N ASN A 200 -2.29 -25.07 -11.40
CA ASN A 200 -2.99 -25.38 -12.64
C ASN A 200 -3.78 -24.13 -13.07
N LEU A 201 -3.40 -23.56 -14.21
CA LEU A 201 -3.98 -22.35 -14.79
C LEU A 201 -4.78 -22.74 -16.03
N ASN A 202 -5.89 -22.05 -16.25
CA ASN A 202 -6.80 -22.28 -17.39
C ASN A 202 -7.08 -21.00 -18.18
N ASN A 203 -6.19 -20.02 -18.03
CA ASN A 203 -6.29 -18.73 -18.68
C ASN A 203 -4.91 -18.10 -18.85
N LYS A 204 -4.79 -17.15 -19.78
CA LYS A 204 -3.64 -16.27 -19.97
C LYS A 204 -4.07 -14.82 -19.79
N GLU A 205 -3.26 -14.03 -19.09
CA GLU A 205 -3.50 -12.61 -18.87
C GLU A 205 -2.46 -11.76 -19.62
N PHE A 206 -2.92 -10.83 -20.45
CA PHE A 206 -2.12 -9.95 -21.29
C PHE A 206 -2.25 -8.51 -20.80
N PRO A 207 -1.22 -7.96 -20.13
CA PRO A 207 -1.21 -6.57 -19.72
C PRO A 207 -1.33 -5.63 -20.92
N MET A 208 -1.92 -4.46 -20.68
CA MET A 208 -2.13 -3.44 -21.69
C MET A 208 -1.39 -2.15 -21.34
N THR A 209 -1.05 -1.39 -22.38
CA THR A 209 -0.53 -0.02 -22.27
C THR A 209 -1.44 0.94 -23.03
N LYS A 210 -1.69 2.09 -22.41
CA LYS A 210 -2.39 3.21 -23.05
C LYS A 210 -1.39 4.02 -23.87
N ASN A 211 -1.69 4.24 -25.14
CA ASN A 211 -0.89 5.12 -25.99
C ASN A 211 -1.24 6.60 -25.79
N ASP A 212 -0.47 7.50 -26.43
CA ASP A 212 -0.64 8.96 -26.35
C ASP A 212 -2.04 9.46 -26.78
N ASN A 213 -2.74 8.68 -27.62
CA ASN A 213 -4.10 9.00 -28.05
C ASN A 213 -5.18 8.42 -27.10
N GLY A 214 -4.76 7.88 -25.96
CA GLY A 214 -5.63 7.30 -24.95
C GLY A 214 -6.18 5.91 -25.28
N ILE A 215 -5.66 5.25 -26.32
CA ILE A 215 -6.11 3.92 -26.77
C ILE A 215 -5.26 2.85 -26.09
N TRP A 216 -5.93 1.87 -25.47
CA TRP A 216 -5.30 0.71 -24.85
C TRP A 216 -4.96 -0.36 -25.90
N LYS A 217 -3.76 -0.93 -25.81
CA LYS A 217 -3.31 -2.08 -26.60
C LYS A 217 -2.61 -3.09 -25.70
N THR A 218 -2.71 -4.37 -26.01
CA THR A 218 -1.93 -5.41 -25.33
C THR A 218 -0.44 -5.18 -25.58
N ASP A 219 0.37 -5.46 -24.57
CA ASP A 219 1.83 -5.35 -24.67
C ASP A 219 2.43 -6.45 -25.55
N PHE A 220 1.70 -7.56 -25.69
CA PHE A 220 2.09 -8.74 -26.45
C PHE A 220 1.00 -9.13 -27.43
N GLU A 221 1.42 -9.84 -28.46
CA GLU A 221 0.52 -10.43 -29.45
C GLU A 221 -0.25 -11.59 -28.80
N LEU A 222 -1.53 -11.68 -29.13
CA LEU A 222 -2.45 -12.69 -28.63
C LEU A 222 -2.68 -13.72 -29.73
N ASP A 223 -2.37 -14.98 -29.47
CA ASP A 223 -2.70 -16.07 -30.39
C ASP A 223 -4.15 -16.50 -30.17
N ILE A 224 -5.03 -16.10 -31.08
CA ILE A 224 -6.46 -16.38 -30.98
C ILE A 224 -6.77 -17.89 -31.06
N ASN A 225 -5.84 -18.69 -31.60
CA ASN A 225 -6.02 -20.13 -31.69
C ASN A 225 -5.86 -20.83 -30.33
N GLU A 226 -5.21 -20.17 -29.36
CA GLU A 226 -5.10 -20.68 -27.98
C GLU A 226 -6.33 -20.36 -27.11
N VAL A 227 -7.26 -19.54 -27.61
CA VAL A 227 -8.46 -19.14 -26.87
C VAL A 227 -9.55 -20.19 -27.07
N ILE A 228 -10.00 -20.80 -25.98
CA ILE A 228 -10.96 -21.90 -26.02
C ILE A 228 -12.41 -21.47 -25.74
N ASP A 229 -12.62 -20.29 -25.14
CA ASP A 229 -13.94 -19.87 -24.67
C ASP A 229 -14.11 -18.34 -24.68
N SER A 230 -13.80 -17.68 -23.55
CA SER A 230 -14.04 -16.25 -23.37
C SER A 230 -12.76 -15.40 -23.44
N ILE A 231 -12.95 -14.14 -23.83
CA ILE A 231 -11.98 -13.07 -23.70
C ILE A 231 -12.63 -11.99 -22.83
N GLU A 232 -11.98 -11.64 -21.74
CA GLU A 232 -12.47 -10.71 -20.73
C GLU A 232 -11.51 -9.53 -20.58
N LEU A 233 -12.06 -8.32 -20.45
CA LEU A 233 -11.28 -7.16 -20.03
C LEU A 233 -11.24 -7.13 -18.49
N ILE A 234 -10.03 -7.12 -17.94
CA ILE A 234 -9.79 -6.90 -16.52
C ILE A 234 -9.37 -5.45 -16.33
N ASP A 235 -10.21 -4.69 -15.63
CA ASP A 235 -10.00 -3.27 -15.34
C ASP A 235 -9.82 -3.12 -13.82
N THR A 236 -8.56 -3.08 -13.37
CA THR A 236 -8.24 -3.06 -11.94
C THR A 236 -8.27 -1.62 -11.41
N ASP A 237 -7.80 -0.66 -12.22
CA ASP A 237 -7.83 0.79 -11.97
C ASP A 237 -7.57 1.57 -13.28
N GLU A 238 -7.53 2.92 -13.20
CA GLU A 238 -7.38 3.79 -14.38
C GLU A 238 -6.10 3.54 -15.21
N ASP A 239 -5.07 2.93 -14.60
CA ASP A 239 -3.74 2.73 -15.20
C ASP A 239 -3.38 1.24 -15.39
N ASN A 240 -4.16 0.31 -14.83
CA ASN A 240 -3.90 -1.13 -14.86
C ASN A 240 -5.04 -1.90 -15.51
N LYS A 241 -4.89 -2.15 -16.82
CA LYS A 241 -5.79 -2.98 -17.62
C LYS A 241 -5.09 -4.18 -18.22
N SER A 242 -5.81 -5.28 -18.34
CA SER A 242 -5.34 -6.48 -19.02
C SER A 242 -6.48 -7.18 -19.75
N ILE A 243 -6.12 -8.02 -20.73
CA ILE A 243 -7.05 -8.95 -21.37
C ILE A 243 -6.78 -10.34 -20.81
N LYS A 244 -7.82 -11.00 -20.31
CA LYS A 244 -7.75 -12.39 -19.85
C LYS A 244 -8.44 -13.28 -20.87
N CYS A 245 -7.77 -14.34 -21.28
CA CYS A 245 -8.31 -15.30 -22.24
C CYS A 245 -8.31 -16.69 -21.62
N ASN A 246 -9.44 -17.39 -21.68
CA ASN A 246 -9.50 -18.79 -21.28
C ASN A 246 -8.72 -19.65 -22.29
N CYS A 247 -7.92 -20.57 -21.77
CA CYS A 247 -7.13 -21.52 -22.56
C CYS A 247 -7.14 -22.90 -21.89
N ASP A 248 -6.53 -23.89 -22.54
CA ASP A 248 -6.33 -25.22 -21.95
C ASP A 248 -5.54 -25.13 -20.64
N ASP A 249 -5.76 -26.13 -19.77
CA ASP A 249 -5.08 -26.27 -18.48
C ASP A 249 -3.56 -26.46 -18.66
N TYR A 250 -2.77 -25.72 -17.90
CA TYR A 250 -1.31 -25.81 -17.90
C TYR A 250 -0.72 -25.35 -16.57
N LYS A 251 0.57 -25.64 -16.36
CA LYS A 251 1.38 -25.04 -15.31
C LYS A 251 2.56 -24.33 -15.94
N ILE A 252 2.93 -23.18 -15.39
CA ILE A 252 4.12 -22.44 -15.85
C ILE A 252 5.38 -23.32 -15.69
N LEU A 253 5.46 -24.13 -14.64
CA LEU A 253 6.57 -25.04 -14.42
C LEU A 253 6.78 -26.01 -15.58
N ASP A 254 5.69 -26.47 -16.22
CA ASP A 254 5.76 -27.40 -17.36
C ASP A 254 6.29 -26.73 -18.64
N LEU A 255 6.34 -25.39 -18.66
CA LEU A 255 6.91 -24.58 -19.75
C LEU A 255 8.38 -24.21 -19.50
N CYS A 256 8.92 -24.47 -18.30
CA CYS A 256 10.29 -24.12 -17.94
C CYS A 256 11.28 -25.18 -18.42
N ASP A 257 12.46 -24.73 -18.86
CA ASP A 257 13.60 -25.60 -19.15
C ASP A 257 14.23 -26.13 -17.86
N ASP A 258 14.96 -27.25 -17.93
CA ASP A 258 15.63 -27.89 -16.78
C ASP A 258 16.57 -26.98 -15.95
N GLN A 259 17.00 -25.84 -16.51
CA GLN A 259 17.96 -24.91 -15.88
C GLN A 259 17.41 -23.50 -15.62
N PHE A 260 16.08 -23.36 -15.47
CA PHE A 260 15.48 -22.07 -15.15
C PHE A 260 15.87 -21.56 -13.74
N LYS A 261 15.81 -20.24 -13.56
CA LYS A 261 15.95 -19.57 -12.27
C LYS A 261 14.69 -18.76 -11.99
N LEU A 262 14.16 -18.90 -10.78
CA LEU A 262 13.24 -17.91 -10.26
C LEU A 262 14.04 -16.72 -9.73
N THR A 263 13.71 -15.54 -10.23
CA THR A 263 14.37 -14.28 -9.88
C THR A 263 13.36 -13.37 -9.19
N MET A 264 13.83 -12.51 -8.28
CA MET A 264 12.97 -11.68 -7.44
C MET A 264 13.41 -10.23 -7.43
N CYS A 265 12.44 -9.33 -7.39
CA CYS A 265 12.64 -7.92 -7.10
C CYS A 265 11.74 -7.53 -5.94
N LYS A 266 12.34 -6.90 -4.93
CA LYS A 266 11.58 -6.26 -3.85
C LYS A 266 11.30 -4.84 -4.31
N SER A 267 10.03 -4.52 -4.55
CA SER A 267 9.62 -3.13 -4.77
C SER A 267 10.10 -2.29 -3.58
N LYS A 268 10.82 -1.20 -3.86
CA LYS A 268 11.38 -0.30 -2.83
C LYS A 268 10.35 0.70 -2.33
#